data_AF-W7VRR0-F1
#
_entry.id   AF-W7VRR0-F1
#
_cell.length_a   1.000
_cell.length_b   1.000
_cell.length_c   1.000
_cell.angle_alpha   90.00
_cell.angle_beta   90.00
_cell.angle_gamma   90.00
#
_symmetry.space_group_name_H-M   'P 1'
#
loop_
_entity.id
_entity.type
_entity.pdbx_description
1 polymer ?
#
loop_
_entity_poly.entity_id
_entity_poly.type
_entity_poly.pdbx_seq_one_letter_code
_entity_poly.pdbx_strand_id
1 'polypeptide(L)'
;MPGLVVARTLAMLINEASDAVLQGVCSAADADLAMKLGVNYPAGPFEWLADWDVRQVVALLDRLDTHYRGERYRTSPALREQAWLRKATAT
;
A
#
# COMPACT_ATOMS: atom_id res chain seq x y z
N MET A 1 11.80 13.66 8.73
CA MET A 1 10.78 13.55 7.66
C MET A 1 9.71 12.58 8.12
N PRO A 2 8.42 12.95 8.12
CA PRO A 2 7.33 12.02 8.44
C PRO A 2 7.46 10.73 7.59
N GLY A 3 7.42 9.56 8.24
CA GLY A 3 7.55 8.26 7.58
C GLY A 3 8.95 7.86 7.09
N LEU A 4 9.99 8.68 7.33
CA LEU A 4 11.34 8.49 6.76
C LEU A 4 11.29 8.27 5.22
N VAL A 5 12.38 7.84 4.59
CA VAL A 5 12.42 7.69 3.13
C VAL A 5 11.87 6.33 2.69
N VAL A 6 12.40 5.24 3.23
CA VAL A 6 12.05 3.88 2.78
C VAL A 6 10.58 3.57 3.05
N ALA A 7 10.11 3.77 4.28
CA ALA A 7 8.74 3.43 4.65
C ALA A 7 7.72 4.24 3.84
N ARG A 8 7.94 5.55 3.69
CA ARG A 8 7.10 6.42 2.85
C ARG A 8 7.04 5.96 1.40
N THR A 9 8.16 5.56 0.81
CA THR A 9 8.21 5.09 -0.58
C THR A 9 7.46 3.78 -0.74
N LEU A 10 7.73 2.79 0.12
CA LEU A 10 7.06 1.49 0.05
C LEU A 10 5.56 1.61 0.30
N ALA A 11 5.13 2.39 1.30
CA ALA A 11 3.71 2.59 1.58
C ALA A 11 2.96 3.21 0.40
N MET A 12 3.57 4.17 -0.31
CA MET A 12 2.97 4.74 -1.52
C MET A 12 2.93 3.75 -2.68
N LEU A 13 3.98 2.93 -2.89
CA LEU A 13 3.97 1.89 -3.92
C LEU A 13 2.86 0.87 -3.70
N ILE A 14 2.68 0.44 -2.46
CA ILE A 14 1.58 -0.45 -2.05
C ILE A 14 0.22 0.22 -2.30
N ASN A 15 0.11 1.51 -1.96
CA ASN A 15 -1.12 2.28 -2.13
C ASN A 15 -1.54 2.40 -3.59
N GLU A 16 -0.61 2.77 -4.48
CA GLU A 16 -0.87 2.91 -5.91
C GLU A 16 -1.17 1.55 -6.56
N ALA A 17 -0.44 0.49 -6.19
CA ALA A 17 -0.73 -0.86 -6.68
C ALA A 17 -2.14 -1.32 -6.25
N SER A 18 -2.55 -0.98 -5.04
CA SER A 18 -3.90 -1.29 -4.54
C SER A 18 -4.98 -0.54 -5.33
N ASP A 19 -4.76 0.73 -5.67
CA ASP A 19 -5.68 1.50 -6.51
C ASP A 19 -5.71 0.96 -7.96
N ALA A 20 -4.58 0.55 -8.53
CA ALA A 20 -4.53 -0.08 -9.86
C ALA A 20 -5.35 -1.38 -9.93
N VAL A 21 -5.22 -2.23 -8.90
CA VAL A 21 -6.02 -3.47 -8.79
C VAL A 21 -7.49 -3.15 -8.58
N LEU A 22 -7.83 -2.21 -7.69
CA LEU A 22 -9.21 -1.78 -7.44
C LEU A 22 -9.90 -1.26 -8.72
N GLN A 23 -9.16 -0.56 -9.57
CA GLN A 23 -9.64 -0.04 -10.85
C GLN A 23 -9.66 -1.08 -11.98
N GLY A 24 -9.23 -2.32 -11.72
CA GLY A 24 -9.22 -3.40 -12.71
C GLY A 24 -8.13 -3.27 -13.77
N VAL A 25 -7.08 -2.48 -13.51
CA VAL A 25 -5.94 -2.31 -14.44
C VAL A 25 -5.12 -3.60 -14.55
N CYS A 26 -4.95 -4.30 -13.44
CA CYS A 26 -4.23 -5.57 -13.35
C CYS A 26 -4.70 -6.40 -12.15
N SER A 27 -4.28 -7.67 -12.08
CA SER A 27 -4.41 -8.47 -10.87
C SER A 27 -3.29 -8.15 -9.87
N ALA A 28 -3.46 -8.52 -8.59
CA ALA A 28 -2.42 -8.34 -7.58
C ALA A 28 -1.12 -9.10 -7.93
N ALA A 29 -1.26 -10.33 -8.46
CA ALA A 29 -0.12 -11.13 -8.90
C ALA A 29 0.60 -10.49 -10.09
N ASP A 30 -0.14 -9.91 -11.04
CA ASP A 30 0.45 -9.22 -12.19
C ASP A 30 1.15 -7.92 -11.77
N ALA A 31 0.62 -7.18 -10.78
CA ALA A 31 1.28 -6.01 -10.24
C ALA A 31 2.63 -6.38 -9.59
N ASP A 32 2.69 -7.46 -8.80
CA ASP A 32 3.94 -7.95 -8.23
C ASP A 32 4.94 -8.36 -9.31
N LEU A 33 4.48 -9.09 -10.33
CA LEU A 33 5.33 -9.53 -11.43
C LEU A 33 5.85 -8.33 -12.25
N ALA A 34 4.99 -7.35 -12.54
CA ALA A 34 5.34 -6.15 -13.28
C ALA A 34 6.42 -5.33 -12.56
N MET A 35 6.31 -5.17 -11.24
CA MET A 35 7.32 -4.40 -10.49
C MET A 35 8.65 -5.15 -10.38
N LYS A 36 8.62 -6.48 -10.24
CA LYS A 36 9.84 -7.30 -10.21
C LYS A 36 10.53 -7.37 -11.57
N LEU A 37 9.80 -7.61 -12.66
CA LEU A 37 10.40 -7.79 -13.99
C LEU A 37 10.61 -6.48 -14.74
N GLY A 38 9.72 -5.50 -14.56
CA GLY A 38 9.74 -4.23 -15.30
C GLY A 38 10.73 -3.23 -14.72
N VAL A 39 10.84 -3.15 -13.40
CA VAL A 39 11.72 -2.17 -12.71
C VAL A 39 12.69 -2.80 -11.72
N ASN A 40 12.86 -4.13 -11.77
CA ASN A 40 13.85 -4.88 -11.00
C ASN A 40 13.72 -4.69 -9.48
N TYR A 41 12.49 -4.56 -8.98
CA TYR A 41 12.26 -4.56 -7.53
C TYR A 41 12.51 -5.96 -6.95
N PRO A 42 13.08 -6.06 -5.74
CA PRO A 42 13.38 -7.36 -5.12
C PRO A 42 12.13 -8.12 -4.67
N ALA A 43 11.02 -7.41 -4.46
CA ALA A 43 9.70 -7.98 -4.20
C ALA A 43 8.62 -7.07 -4.80
N GLY A 44 7.43 -7.62 -5.00
CA GLY A 44 6.26 -6.87 -5.43
C GLY A 44 5.61 -6.05 -4.30
N PRO A 45 4.76 -5.05 -4.64
CA PRO A 45 4.00 -4.28 -3.66
C PRO A 45 3.14 -5.15 -2.72
N PHE A 46 2.47 -6.19 -3.22
CA PHE A 46 1.63 -7.03 -2.37
C PHE A 46 2.45 -8.03 -1.54
N GLU A 47 3.62 -8.45 -2.02
CA GLU A 47 4.62 -9.18 -1.22
C GLU A 47 5.10 -8.31 -0.05
N TRP A 48 5.50 -7.06 -0.30
CA TRP A 48 5.89 -6.14 0.78
C TRP A 48 4.75 -5.83 1.77
N LEU A 49 3.51 -5.74 1.28
CA LEU A 49 2.34 -5.56 2.14
C LEU A 49 2.12 -6.76 3.07
N ALA A 50 2.31 -7.99 2.56
CA ALA A 50 2.21 -9.20 3.36
C ALA A 50 3.25 -9.22 4.50
N ASP A 51 4.46 -8.71 4.25
CA ASP A 51 5.53 -8.64 5.25
C ASP A 51 5.35 -7.51 6.28
N TRP A 52 4.67 -6.41 5.92
CA TRP A 52 4.60 -5.19 6.77
C TRP A 52 3.31 -5.08 7.64
N ASP A 53 2.23 -5.79 7.34
CA ASP A 53 0.88 -5.60 7.93
C ASP A 53 0.16 -4.35 7.39
N VAL A 54 -0.95 -4.60 6.70
CA VAL A 54 -1.85 -3.60 6.12
C VAL A 54 -2.28 -2.50 7.10
N ARG A 55 -2.48 -2.82 8.38
CA ARG A 55 -2.89 -1.83 9.39
C ARG A 55 -1.80 -0.79 9.64
N GLN A 56 -0.53 -1.20 9.59
CA GLN A 56 0.61 -0.30 9.77
C GLN A 56 0.79 0.61 8.56
N VAL A 57 0.64 0.06 7.35
CA VAL A 57 0.69 0.82 6.10
C VAL A 57 -0.41 1.90 6.06
N VAL A 58 -1.65 1.52 6.36
CA VAL A 58 -2.79 2.45 6.45
C VAL A 58 -2.54 3.54 7.50
N ALA A 59 -2.06 3.16 8.69
CA ALA A 59 -1.77 4.14 9.74
C ALA A 59 -0.64 5.12 9.37
N LEU A 60 0.35 4.67 8.59
CA LEU A 60 1.40 5.54 8.07
C LEU A 60 0.85 6.52 7.04
N LEU A 61 0.08 6.04 6.07
CA LEU A 61 -0.54 6.88 5.03
C LEU A 61 -1.47 7.93 5.65
N ASP A 62 -2.32 7.55 6.62
CA ASP A 62 -3.21 8.49 7.30
C ASP A 62 -2.45 9.58 8.08
N ARG A 63 -1.30 9.24 8.69
CA ARG A 63 -0.42 10.23 9.35
C ARG A 63 0.25 11.17 8.33
N LEU A 64 0.67 10.65 7.18
CA LEU A 64 1.25 11.45 6.10
C LEU A 64 0.20 12.40 5.52
N ASP A 65 -1.01 11.92 5.26
CA ASP A 65 -2.14 12.69 4.76
C ASP A 65 -2.54 13.80 5.72
N THR A 66 -2.65 13.48 7.02
CA THR A 66 -2.93 14.48 8.07
C THR A 66 -1.86 15.57 8.16
N HIS A 67 -0.58 15.20 7.96
CA HIS A 67 0.53 16.15 8.06
C HIS A 67 0.62 17.07 6.84
N TYR A 68 0.54 16.52 5.63
CA TYR A 68 0.69 17.27 4.40
C TYR A 68 -0.61 17.89 3.89
N ARG A 69 -1.77 17.44 4.39
CA ARG A 69 -3.11 17.95 4.10
C ARG A 69 -3.38 18.10 2.61
N GLY A 70 -3.05 17.07 1.84
CA GLY A 70 -3.29 17.03 0.41
C GLY A 70 -3.50 15.60 -0.05
N GLU A 71 -4.38 15.41 -1.03
CA GLU A 71 -4.88 14.10 -1.49
C GLU A 71 -3.78 13.13 -1.96
N ARG A 72 -2.54 13.59 -2.11
CA ARG A 72 -1.37 12.78 -2.47
C ARG A 72 -1.17 11.57 -1.55
N TYR A 73 -1.48 11.67 -0.26
CA TYR A 73 -1.29 10.57 0.70
C TYR A 73 -2.61 9.86 1.07
N ARG A 74 -3.68 10.11 0.31
CA ARG A 74 -4.95 9.40 0.44
C ARG A 74 -4.72 7.90 0.40
N THR A 75 -5.13 7.22 1.46
CA THR A 75 -5.16 5.76 1.51
C THR A 75 -6.21 5.19 0.56
N SER A 76 -5.81 4.19 -0.23
CA SER A 76 -6.65 3.42 -1.14
C SER A 76 -7.85 2.82 -0.41
N PRO A 77 -9.07 2.86 -1.00
CA PRO A 77 -10.25 2.20 -0.44
C PRO A 77 -10.02 0.69 -0.23
N ALA A 78 -9.30 0.02 -1.13
CA ALA A 78 -9.02 -1.41 -1.02
C ALA A 78 -8.14 -1.73 0.20
N LEU A 79 -7.12 -0.90 0.49
CA LEU A 79 -6.30 -1.07 1.70
C LEU A 79 -7.10 -0.82 2.98
N ARG A 80 -8.02 0.17 2.98
CA ARG A 80 -8.89 0.41 4.12
C ARG A 80 -9.80 -0.79 4.40
N GLU A 81 -10.41 -1.35 3.35
CA GLU A 81 -11.25 -2.55 3.46
C GLU A 81 -10.45 -3.74 4.02
N GLN A 82 -9.26 -4.02 3.48
CA GLN A 82 -8.39 -5.08 3.97
C GLN A 82 -8.02 -4.89 5.45
N ALA A 83 -7.70 -3.67 5.88
CA ALA A 83 -7.40 -3.37 7.28
C ALA A 83 -8.61 -3.59 8.20
N TRP A 84 -9.83 -3.27 7.73
CA TRP A 84 -11.06 -3.54 8.48
C TRP A 84 -11.35 -5.03 8.62
N LEU A 85 -11.24 -5.79 7.54
CA LEU A 85 -11.42 -7.24 7.55
C LEU A 85 -10.43 -7.92 8.50
N ARG A 86 -9.17 -7.47 8.49
CA ARG A 86 -8.13 -8.00 9.39
C ARG A 86 -8.41 -7.72 10.86
N LYS A 87 -9.02 -6.57 11.17
CA LYS A 87 -9.46 -6.25 12.53
C LYS A 87 -10.60 -7.17 12.99
N ALA A 88 -11.55 -7.48 12.10
CA ALA A 88 -12.67 -8.36 12.39
C ALA A 88 -12.25 -9.82 12.66
N THR A 89 -11.18 -10.31 12.03
CA THR A 89 -10.69 -11.69 12.23
C THR A 89 -9.86 -11.88 13.51
N ALA A 90 -9.44 -10.80 14.16
CA ALA A 90 -8.61 -10.82 15.36
C ALA A 90 -9.42 -10.73 16.69
N THR A 91 -10.74 -10.88 16.61
CA THR A 91 -11.70 -10.89 17.73
C THR A 91 -12.36 -12.26 17.79
#